data_AF-A0A839E6L6-F1
#
_entry.id   AF-A0A839E6L6-F1
#
_cell.length_a   1.000
_cell.length_b   1.000
_cell.length_c   1.000
_cell.angle_alpha   90.00
_cell.angle_beta   90.00
_cell.angle_gamma   90.00
#
_symmetry.space_group_name_H-M   'P 1'
#
loop_
_entity.id
_entity.type
_entity.pdbx_description
1 polymer ?
#
loop_
_entity_poly.entity_id
_entity_poly.type
_entity_poly.pdbx_seq_one_letter_code
_entity_poly.pdbx_strand_id
1 'polypeptide(L)'
;MTEAPLPPTGTAPADYLELELADSRESGREAPPESVPTQQIAPVQPGPADPFAGREQPVRFPGSSGEHLLQSAYSTERRAKRFYDDQVLDHLNPRMKEFVGRMDMAFLATSDASGECDSSLRAGPSGFIEVLDDRHLAYPEYRGNGVMASLGNISENPHVGILMVDFVTEIIGLHVNGKARIVEDPDLRAIHPALPSEFERGRIPERWVVVQVEEAYIHCRKHIPRMEPVSRQRSWGTDDNKRKGGDYFAAKGTPRPWHAQNA
;
A
#
# COMPACT_ATOMS: atom_id res chain seq x y z
N MET A 1 39.44 1.38 -29.23
CA MET A 1 38.99 1.59 -27.83
C MET A 1 37.55 1.14 -27.80
N THR A 2 37.26 0.06 -27.10
CA THR A 2 35.92 -0.53 -27.00
C THR A 2 35.44 -0.37 -25.57
N GLU A 3 34.41 0.44 -25.36
CA GLU A 3 33.74 0.51 -24.06
C GLU A 3 33.04 -0.82 -23.79
N ALA A 4 33.32 -1.41 -22.62
CA ALA A 4 32.52 -2.50 -22.10
C ALA A 4 31.29 -1.92 -21.39
N PRO A 5 30.08 -2.50 -21.57
CA PRO A 5 28.90 -2.04 -20.85
C PRO A 5 29.05 -2.28 -19.35
N LEU A 6 28.59 -1.32 -18.54
CA LEU A 6 28.52 -1.46 -17.09
C LEU A 6 27.54 -2.58 -16.70
N PRO A 7 27.88 -3.47 -15.75
CA PRO A 7 26.96 -4.51 -15.31
C PRO A 7 25.79 -3.91 -14.49
N PRO A 8 24.59 -4.50 -14.55
CA PRO A 8 23.46 -4.07 -13.74
C PRO A 8 23.73 -4.34 -12.24
N THR A 9 23.56 -3.31 -11.40
CA THR A 9 23.84 -3.35 -9.95
C THR A 9 22.72 -3.99 -9.12
N GLY A 10 22.08 -5.04 -9.65
CA GLY A 10 21.00 -5.78 -9.02
C GLY A 10 21.40 -7.23 -8.77
N THR A 11 22.32 -7.47 -7.83
CA THR A 11 22.83 -8.81 -7.51
C THR A 11 22.55 -9.20 -6.06
N ALA A 12 21.49 -9.95 -5.84
CA ALA A 12 21.43 -10.94 -4.77
C ALA A 12 21.53 -12.32 -5.42
N PRO A 13 22.65 -13.04 -5.26
CA PRO A 13 22.75 -14.46 -5.66
C PRO A 13 21.69 -15.30 -4.93
N ALA A 14 21.26 -16.41 -5.54
CA ALA A 14 20.15 -17.24 -5.05
C ALA A 14 20.50 -18.10 -3.82
N ASP A 15 21.72 -17.99 -3.33
CA ASP A 15 22.41 -18.90 -2.40
C ASP A 15 22.54 -18.34 -0.96
N TYR A 16 21.76 -17.31 -0.60
CA TYR A 16 21.68 -16.72 0.76
C TYR A 16 20.30 -16.91 1.43
N LEU A 17 19.75 -18.13 1.41
CA LEU A 17 18.45 -18.45 2.04
C LEU A 17 18.49 -19.53 3.14
N GLU A 18 19.66 -20.11 3.45
CA GLU A 18 19.80 -21.06 4.57
C GLU A 18 20.66 -20.48 5.69
N LEU A 19 19.99 -19.90 6.69
CA LEU A 19 20.52 -19.67 8.03
C LEU A 19 19.44 -20.07 9.05
N GLU A 20 19.41 -21.38 9.36
CA GLU A 20 18.62 -21.91 10.45
C GLU A 20 19.06 -21.27 11.78
N LEU A 21 18.13 -20.62 12.47
CA LEU A 21 18.33 -20.16 13.85
C LEU A 21 17.91 -21.27 14.80
N ALA A 22 18.91 -21.90 15.43
CA ALA A 22 18.72 -23.06 16.30
C ALA A 22 18.08 -22.70 17.66
N ASP A 23 16.96 -23.39 17.93
CA ASP A 23 16.51 -24.00 19.19
C ASP A 23 16.85 -23.34 20.56
N SER A 24 15.81 -23.15 21.38
CA SER A 24 15.92 -22.86 22.82
C SER A 24 14.73 -23.41 23.64
N ARG A 25 14.64 -24.75 23.73
CA ARG A 25 14.22 -25.59 24.88
C ARG A 25 13.05 -25.17 25.81
N GLU A 26 12.22 -26.17 26.09
CA GLU A 26 11.02 -26.16 26.94
C GLU A 26 11.26 -26.02 28.46
N SER A 27 10.29 -25.40 29.14
CA SER A 27 9.70 -25.81 30.43
C SER A 27 8.38 -25.05 30.56
N GLY A 28 7.29 -25.47 31.19
CA GLY A 28 6.87 -26.62 31.98
C GLY A 28 5.41 -26.30 32.38
N ARG A 29 4.48 -27.27 32.29
CA ARG A 29 3.04 -27.00 32.43
C ARG A 29 2.59 -27.03 33.90
N GLU A 30 1.60 -26.21 34.25
CA GLU A 30 0.72 -26.44 35.40
C GLU A 30 -0.73 -26.11 34.99
N ALA A 31 -1.71 -26.85 35.54
CA ALA A 31 -3.09 -26.87 35.05
C ALA A 31 -4.06 -26.04 35.94
N PRO A 32 -5.08 -25.37 35.37
CA PRO A 32 -6.06 -24.62 36.14
C PRO A 32 -7.15 -25.55 36.75
N PRO A 33 -7.78 -25.14 37.87
CA PRO A 33 -8.84 -25.90 38.53
C PRO A 33 -10.21 -25.78 37.82
N GLU A 34 -11.13 -26.65 38.24
CA GLU A 34 -12.38 -27.01 37.55
C GLU A 34 -13.43 -25.90 37.41
N SER A 35 -14.27 -26.01 36.37
CA SER A 35 -15.28 -25.03 35.98
C SER A 35 -16.67 -25.28 36.60
N VAL A 36 -17.40 -24.19 36.84
CA VAL A 36 -18.80 -24.20 37.30
C VAL A 36 -19.75 -24.46 36.11
N PRO A 37 -20.88 -25.18 36.26
CA PRO A 37 -21.77 -25.51 35.15
C PRO A 37 -22.56 -24.30 34.63
N THR A 38 -22.25 -23.84 33.41
CA THR A 38 -23.04 -22.82 32.70
C THR A 38 -24.15 -23.47 31.88
N GLN A 39 -25.37 -22.92 31.95
CA GLN A 39 -26.53 -23.39 31.18
C GLN A 39 -26.27 -23.25 29.67
N GLN A 40 -26.63 -24.28 28.89
CA GLN A 40 -26.51 -24.26 27.43
C GLN A 40 -27.56 -23.33 26.81
N ILE A 41 -27.14 -22.11 26.49
CA ILE A 41 -27.81 -21.29 25.47
C ILE A 41 -27.44 -21.91 24.12
N ALA A 42 -28.43 -22.13 23.25
CA ALA A 42 -28.18 -22.66 21.91
C ALA A 42 -27.19 -21.75 21.15
N PRO A 43 -26.19 -22.30 20.44
CA PRO A 43 -25.18 -21.49 19.78
C PRO A 43 -25.82 -20.57 18.75
N VAL A 44 -25.66 -19.26 18.95
CA VAL A 44 -25.90 -18.26 17.91
C VAL A 44 -25.03 -18.67 16.73
N GLN A 45 -25.63 -18.80 15.54
CA GLN A 45 -24.84 -19.13 14.35
C GLN A 45 -23.77 -18.05 14.18
N PRO A 46 -22.49 -18.41 13.97
CA PRO A 46 -21.46 -17.42 13.71
C PRO A 46 -21.87 -16.62 12.48
N GLY A 47 -21.70 -15.30 12.55
CA GLY A 47 -21.79 -14.45 11.37
C GLY A 47 -20.77 -14.89 10.31
N PRO A 48 -20.85 -14.32 9.08
CA PRO A 48 -19.82 -14.58 8.06
C PRO A 48 -18.43 -14.33 8.68
N ALA A 49 -17.54 -15.32 8.54
CA ALA A 49 -16.21 -15.23 9.11
C ALA A 49 -15.49 -14.01 8.54
N ASP A 50 -14.86 -13.23 9.42
CA ASP A 50 -14.11 -12.04 9.01
C ASP A 50 -13.03 -12.44 7.97
N PRO A 51 -13.12 -11.96 6.72
CA PRO A 51 -12.13 -12.29 5.69
C PRO A 51 -10.78 -11.60 5.93
N PHE A 52 -10.66 -10.76 6.96
CA PHE A 52 -9.41 -10.16 7.45
C PHE A 52 -8.77 -10.92 8.62
N ALA A 53 -9.42 -11.97 9.15
CA ALA A 53 -8.90 -12.78 10.25
C ALA A 53 -7.71 -13.65 9.83
N GLY A 54 -6.54 -13.03 9.70
CA GLY A 54 -5.27 -13.69 9.44
C GLY A 54 -4.83 -14.56 10.62
N ARG A 55 -4.17 -15.67 10.31
CA ARG A 55 -3.38 -16.43 11.31
C ARG A 55 -2.20 -15.57 11.77
N GLU A 56 -1.82 -15.70 13.04
CA GLU A 56 -0.61 -15.05 13.57
C GLU A 56 0.60 -15.37 12.67
N GLN A 57 1.17 -14.35 12.05
CA GLN A 57 2.42 -14.44 11.30
C GLN A 57 3.58 -14.10 12.23
N PRO A 58 4.72 -14.80 12.16
CA PRO A 58 5.88 -14.47 12.97
C PRO A 58 6.36 -13.06 12.66
N VAL A 59 6.62 -12.26 13.70
CA VAL A 59 7.07 -10.87 13.57
C VAL A 59 8.40 -10.84 12.82
N ARG A 60 8.36 -10.36 11.58
CA ARG A 60 9.55 -10.22 10.73
C ARG A 60 10.28 -8.93 11.10
N PHE A 61 11.61 -8.96 11.16
CA PHE A 61 12.39 -7.74 11.34
C PHE A 61 12.20 -6.83 10.10
N PRO A 62 11.94 -5.51 10.27
CA PRO A 62 11.62 -4.62 9.15
C PRO A 62 12.73 -4.50 8.09
N GLY A 63 12.33 -4.18 6.87
CA GLY A 63 13.22 -4.07 5.71
C GLY A 63 13.58 -5.41 5.05
N SER A 64 14.13 -5.31 3.84
CA SER A 64 14.51 -6.42 2.98
C SER A 64 15.95 -6.92 3.24
N SER A 65 16.24 -8.17 2.86
CA SER A 65 17.60 -8.72 2.90
C SER A 65 18.62 -7.86 2.14
N GLY A 66 18.21 -7.27 1.02
CA GLY A 66 19.06 -6.35 0.25
C GLY A 66 19.40 -5.08 1.02
N GLU A 67 18.44 -4.50 1.75
CA GLU A 67 18.69 -3.37 2.62
C GLU A 67 19.65 -3.73 3.77
N HIS A 68 19.45 -4.87 4.44
CA HIS A 68 20.35 -5.30 5.53
C HIS A 68 21.78 -5.57 5.02
N LEU A 69 21.93 -6.16 3.83
CA LEU A 69 23.23 -6.35 3.18
C LEU A 69 23.93 -5.02 2.88
N LEU A 70 23.23 -4.05 2.27
CA LEU A 70 23.78 -2.73 2.00
C LEU A 70 24.04 -1.93 3.30
N GLN A 71 23.20 -2.10 4.32
CA GLN A 71 23.41 -1.47 5.63
C GLN A 71 24.71 -1.94 6.27
N SER A 72 25.03 -3.23 6.18
CA SER A 72 26.29 -3.81 6.63
C SER A 72 27.48 -3.34 5.78
N ALA A 73 27.36 -3.44 4.45
CA ALA A 73 28.41 -3.02 3.51
C ALA A 73 28.82 -1.53 3.66
N TYR A 74 27.91 -0.67 4.10
CA TYR A 74 28.15 0.76 4.32
C TYR A 74 28.19 1.18 5.79
N SER A 75 28.25 0.22 6.73
CA SER A 75 28.32 0.46 8.20
C SER A 75 27.25 1.43 8.72
N THR A 76 26.00 1.21 8.31
CA THR A 76 24.84 2.06 8.64
C THR A 76 23.81 1.39 9.54
N GLU A 77 24.03 0.14 9.94
CA GLU A 77 23.10 -0.73 10.69
C GLU A 77 22.60 -0.04 11.97
N ARG A 78 23.46 0.66 12.71
CA ARG A 78 23.06 1.41 13.91
C ARG A 78 22.07 2.54 13.61
N ARG A 79 22.19 3.19 12.45
CA ARG A 79 21.27 4.25 12.00
C ARG A 79 19.96 3.65 11.51
N ALA A 80 20.02 2.56 10.75
CA ALA A 80 18.86 1.81 10.29
C ALA A 80 18.06 1.24 11.46
N LYS A 81 18.71 0.56 12.41
CA LYS A 81 18.05 0.04 13.62
C LYS A 81 17.34 1.13 14.40
N ARG A 82 17.95 2.30 14.60
CA ARG A 82 17.27 3.43 15.25
C ARG A 82 16.03 3.88 14.47
N PHE A 83 16.09 3.93 13.14
CA PHE A 83 14.91 4.24 12.33
C PHE A 83 13.79 3.20 12.51
N TYR A 84 14.12 1.91 12.46
CA TYR A 84 13.17 0.82 12.71
C TYR A 84 12.57 0.89 14.12
N ASP A 85 13.40 1.06 15.15
CA ASP A 85 12.98 1.14 16.56
C ASP A 85 12.11 2.38 16.87
N ASP A 86 12.45 3.54 16.31
CA ASP A 86 11.85 4.84 16.69
C ASP A 86 10.68 5.27 15.77
N GLN A 87 10.59 4.75 14.53
CA GLN A 87 9.75 5.36 13.47
C GLN A 87 8.92 4.37 12.63
N VAL A 88 9.15 3.05 12.73
CA VAL A 88 8.39 2.05 11.97
C VAL A 88 7.45 1.29 12.90
N LEU A 89 6.20 1.18 12.51
CA LEU A 89 5.17 0.37 13.18
C LEU A 89 4.61 -0.68 12.20
N ASP A 90 4.10 -1.77 12.73
CA ASP A 90 3.37 -2.81 11.98
C ASP A 90 1.85 -2.51 11.88
N HIS A 91 1.44 -1.30 12.28
CA HIS A 91 0.06 -0.85 12.40
C HIS A 91 -0.02 0.69 12.38
N LEU A 92 -1.22 1.23 12.22
CA LEU A 92 -1.52 2.65 12.25
C LEU A 92 -1.84 3.12 13.67
N ASN A 93 -0.93 3.91 14.26
CA ASN A 93 -1.22 4.59 15.51
C ASN A 93 -2.31 5.70 15.31
N PRO A 94 -2.90 6.26 16.39
CA PRO A 94 -3.97 7.25 16.28
C PRO A 94 -3.64 8.45 15.38
N ARG A 95 -2.41 8.99 15.43
CA ARG A 95 -1.99 10.11 14.58
C ARG A 95 -1.84 9.72 13.10
N MET A 96 -1.44 8.48 12.82
CA MET A 96 -1.41 7.96 11.45
C MET A 96 -2.84 7.86 10.89
N LYS A 97 -3.81 7.39 11.69
CA LYS A 97 -5.22 7.33 11.30
C LYS A 97 -5.83 8.73 11.07
N GLU A 98 -5.54 9.69 11.95
CA GLU A 98 -5.88 11.11 11.75
C GLU A 98 -5.26 11.70 10.47
N PHE A 99 -4.00 11.33 10.17
CA PHE A 99 -3.31 11.76 8.96
C PHE A 99 -3.97 11.18 7.70
N VAL A 100 -4.25 9.87 7.66
CA VAL A 100 -4.97 9.22 6.54
C VAL A 100 -6.32 9.88 6.30
N GLY A 101 -7.11 10.09 7.37
CA GLY A 101 -8.47 10.65 7.29
C GLY A 101 -8.57 12.09 6.78
N ARG A 102 -7.44 12.81 6.64
CA ARG A 102 -7.40 14.16 6.05
C ARG A 102 -6.77 14.22 4.65
N MET A 103 -6.26 13.11 4.11
CA MET A 103 -5.64 13.09 2.79
C MET A 103 -6.67 13.14 1.66
N ASP A 104 -6.43 13.96 0.66
CA ASP A 104 -7.19 14.00 -0.60
C ASP A 104 -6.45 13.32 -1.78
N MET A 105 -5.19 12.92 -1.56
CA MET A 105 -4.36 12.19 -2.53
C MET A 105 -3.37 11.20 -1.88
N ALA A 106 -3.00 10.17 -2.63
CA ALA A 106 -1.93 9.24 -2.32
C ALA A 106 -1.24 8.74 -3.60
N PHE A 107 0.04 8.37 -3.51
CA PHE A 107 0.78 7.71 -4.57
C PHE A 107 0.86 6.21 -4.25
N LEU A 108 0.29 5.39 -5.13
CA LEU A 108 0.28 3.94 -5.02
C LEU A 108 1.36 3.36 -5.93
N ALA A 109 2.28 2.59 -5.36
CA ALA A 109 3.25 1.75 -6.07
C ALA A 109 2.80 0.27 -6.03
N THR A 110 2.82 -0.38 -7.18
CA THR A 110 2.47 -1.79 -7.39
C THR A 110 3.39 -2.40 -8.43
N SER A 111 3.80 -3.65 -8.29
CA SER A 111 4.53 -4.38 -9.33
C SER A 111 3.87 -5.70 -9.68
N ASP A 112 4.04 -6.18 -10.91
CA ASP A 112 3.57 -7.51 -11.32
C ASP A 112 4.43 -8.63 -10.69
N ALA A 113 4.21 -9.89 -11.08
CA ALA A 113 5.00 -11.02 -10.60
C ALA A 113 6.45 -11.06 -11.14
N SER A 114 6.78 -10.29 -12.18
CA SER A 114 8.13 -10.16 -12.74
C SER A 114 8.93 -9.00 -12.16
N GLY A 115 8.25 -8.07 -11.46
CA GLY A 115 8.83 -6.87 -10.86
C GLY A 115 8.68 -5.61 -11.71
N GLU A 116 7.95 -5.66 -12.82
CA GLU A 116 7.64 -4.47 -13.60
C GLU A 116 6.69 -3.56 -12.79
N CYS A 117 7.05 -2.28 -12.68
CA CYS A 117 6.48 -1.37 -11.68
C CYS A 117 5.55 -0.32 -12.29
N ASP A 118 4.39 -0.14 -11.66
CA ASP A 118 3.48 0.97 -11.86
C ASP A 118 3.48 1.91 -10.66
N SER A 119 3.40 3.21 -10.92
CA SER A 119 3.13 4.22 -9.89
C SER A 119 1.96 5.11 -10.33
N SER A 120 0.91 5.15 -9.51
CA SER A 120 -0.35 5.83 -9.85
C SER A 120 -0.78 6.81 -8.76
N LEU A 121 -1.26 7.99 -9.19
CA LEU A 121 -1.91 8.96 -8.30
C LEU A 121 -3.34 8.53 -8.04
N ARG A 122 -3.67 8.26 -6.77
CA ARG A 122 -5.04 8.08 -6.29
C ARG A 122 -5.49 9.38 -5.63
N ALA A 123 -6.70 9.84 -5.93
CA ALA A 123 -7.23 11.10 -5.41
C ALA A 123 -8.75 11.07 -5.27
N GLY A 124 -9.25 11.77 -4.25
CA GLY A 124 -10.67 11.86 -3.89
C GLY A 124 -10.95 13.09 -3.02
N PRO A 125 -12.08 13.12 -2.29
CA PRO A 125 -12.24 14.05 -1.18
C PRO A 125 -11.25 13.75 -0.05
N SER A 126 -11.13 14.68 0.90
CA SER A 126 -10.41 14.44 2.15
C SER A 126 -10.96 13.20 2.85
N GLY A 127 -10.08 12.24 3.17
CA GLY A 127 -10.45 10.98 3.81
C GLY A 127 -10.91 9.88 2.84
N PHE A 128 -10.66 9.99 1.53
CA PHE A 128 -11.06 8.96 0.56
C PHE A 128 -10.39 7.58 0.77
N ILE A 129 -9.37 7.50 1.61
CA ILE A 129 -8.80 6.24 2.10
C ILE A 129 -9.41 6.00 3.48
N GLU A 130 -10.25 4.97 3.56
CA GLU A 130 -10.98 4.59 4.75
C GLU A 130 -10.08 3.76 5.67
N VAL A 131 -10.01 4.14 6.95
CA VAL A 131 -9.36 3.32 7.98
C VAL A 131 -10.39 2.33 8.49
N LEU A 132 -10.22 1.04 8.17
CA LEU A 132 -11.13 -0.01 8.63
C LEU A 132 -10.83 -0.41 10.09
N ASP A 133 -9.55 -0.54 10.43
CA ASP A 133 -9.03 -0.76 11.77
C ASP A 133 -7.54 -0.33 11.86
N ASP A 134 -6.85 -0.68 12.95
CA ASP A 134 -5.44 -0.31 13.18
C ASP A 134 -4.47 -0.96 12.17
N ARG A 135 -4.87 -2.02 11.46
CA ARG A 135 -4.05 -2.79 10.51
C ARG A 135 -4.63 -2.85 9.10
N HIS A 136 -5.79 -2.25 8.84
CA HIS A 136 -6.43 -2.27 7.52
C HIS A 136 -6.86 -0.89 7.01
N LEU A 137 -6.43 -0.57 5.79
CA LEU A 137 -6.90 0.57 5.00
C LEU A 137 -7.66 0.10 3.77
N ALA A 138 -8.71 0.81 3.36
CA ALA A 138 -9.38 0.57 2.08
C ALA A 138 -9.39 1.85 1.24
N TYR A 139 -9.08 1.74 -0.05
CA TYR A 139 -9.33 2.82 -1.02
C TYR A 139 -10.29 2.37 -2.12
N PRO A 140 -11.20 3.25 -2.57
CA PRO A 140 -12.19 2.93 -3.59
C PRO A 140 -11.56 2.91 -4.98
N GLU A 141 -11.93 1.90 -5.77
CA GLU A 141 -11.69 1.82 -7.20
C GLU A 141 -12.97 2.17 -7.95
N TYR A 142 -12.83 3.02 -8.97
CA TYR A 142 -13.94 3.54 -9.75
C TYR A 142 -13.81 3.09 -11.20
N ARG A 143 -14.89 3.23 -11.98
CA ARG A 143 -14.86 3.06 -13.44
C ARG A 143 -13.70 3.86 -14.07
N GLY A 144 -12.70 3.13 -14.55
CA GLY A 144 -11.46 3.68 -15.09
C GLY A 144 -11.38 3.70 -16.63
N ASN A 145 -10.15 3.77 -17.15
CA ASN A 145 -9.83 3.70 -18.57
C ASN A 145 -9.75 2.25 -19.12
N GLY A 146 -9.99 1.24 -18.28
CA GLY A 146 -9.93 -0.18 -18.65
C GLY A 146 -8.54 -0.81 -18.65
N VAL A 147 -7.46 -0.07 -18.37
CA VAL A 147 -6.08 -0.61 -18.36
C VAL A 147 -5.83 -1.53 -17.15
N MET A 148 -6.51 -1.28 -16.02
CA MET A 148 -6.45 -2.08 -14.79
C MET A 148 -5.04 -2.30 -14.17
N ALA A 149 -3.98 -1.62 -14.63
CA ALA A 149 -2.58 -1.81 -14.22
C ALA A 149 -2.38 -2.22 -12.74
N SER A 150 -2.69 -1.34 -11.77
CA SER A 150 -2.53 -1.67 -10.34
C SER A 150 -3.32 -2.90 -9.89
N LEU A 151 -4.50 -3.17 -10.46
CA LEU A 151 -5.33 -4.32 -10.10
C LEU A 151 -4.80 -5.62 -10.71
N GLY A 152 -4.27 -5.57 -11.93
CA GLY A 152 -3.52 -6.68 -12.53
C GLY A 152 -2.32 -7.04 -11.68
N ASN A 153 -1.47 -6.03 -11.39
CA ASN A 153 -0.29 -6.18 -10.54
C ASN A 153 -0.66 -6.79 -9.17
N ILE A 154 -1.66 -6.24 -8.47
CA ILE A 154 -2.16 -6.78 -7.18
C ILE A 154 -2.67 -8.22 -7.27
N SER A 155 -3.27 -8.61 -8.40
CA SER A 155 -3.78 -9.98 -8.60
C SER A 155 -2.68 -11.03 -8.78
N GLU A 156 -1.50 -10.62 -9.22
CA GLU A 156 -0.32 -11.47 -9.40
C GLU A 156 0.66 -11.39 -8.21
N ASN A 157 0.75 -10.21 -7.60
CA ASN A 157 1.69 -9.85 -6.54
C ASN A 157 1.00 -8.88 -5.56
N PRO A 158 0.64 -9.32 -4.34
CA PRO A 158 -0.18 -8.52 -3.43
C PRO A 158 0.59 -7.35 -2.78
N HIS A 159 1.90 -7.22 -2.97
CA HIS A 159 2.69 -6.20 -2.28
C HIS A 159 2.47 -4.80 -2.86
N VAL A 160 2.10 -3.86 -1.98
CA VAL A 160 1.85 -2.46 -2.35
C VAL A 160 2.57 -1.49 -1.41
N GLY A 161 2.97 -0.35 -1.95
CA GLY A 161 3.43 0.81 -1.19
C GLY A 161 2.51 2.00 -1.42
N ILE A 162 2.05 2.65 -0.34
CA ILE A 162 1.24 3.86 -0.39
C ILE A 162 2.01 5.00 0.27
N LEU A 163 2.29 6.05 -0.50
CA LEU A 163 2.86 7.30 0.00
C LEU A 163 1.81 8.40 0.00
N MET A 164 1.48 8.90 1.18
CA MET A 164 0.65 10.09 1.38
C MET A 164 1.52 11.26 1.82
N VAL A 165 1.34 12.44 1.25
CA VAL A 165 2.11 13.64 1.60
C VAL A 165 1.19 14.86 1.70
N ASP A 166 1.15 15.47 2.88
CA ASP A 166 0.57 16.78 3.11
C ASP A 166 1.60 17.84 2.67
N PHE A 167 1.35 18.50 1.55
CA PHE A 167 2.20 19.56 1.01
C PHE A 167 1.85 20.97 1.56
N VAL A 168 0.82 21.10 2.40
CA VAL A 168 0.18 22.40 2.68
C VAL A 168 0.27 22.81 4.15
N THR A 169 -0.12 21.91 5.05
CA THR A 169 -0.37 22.23 6.47
C THR A 169 0.83 21.86 7.34
N GLU A 170 1.14 20.57 7.46
CA GLU A 170 2.25 20.07 8.29
C GLU A 170 3.54 19.88 7.50
N ILE A 171 3.45 19.76 6.16
CA ILE A 171 4.60 19.50 5.26
C ILE A 171 5.26 18.17 5.68
N ILE A 172 4.48 17.10 5.73
CA ILE A 172 4.90 15.78 6.22
C ILE A 172 4.20 14.67 5.43
N GLY A 173 4.77 13.48 5.41
CA GLY A 173 4.10 12.33 4.79
C GLY A 173 4.12 11.06 5.64
N LEU A 174 3.38 10.07 5.17
CA LEU A 174 3.21 8.75 5.74
C LEU A 174 3.39 7.72 4.63
N HIS A 175 4.29 6.76 4.85
CA HIS A 175 4.40 5.52 4.08
C HIS A 175 3.54 4.47 4.76
N VAL A 176 2.82 3.68 3.96
CA VAL A 176 2.13 2.46 4.37
C VAL A 176 2.46 1.39 3.35
N ASN A 177 3.23 0.39 3.76
CA ASN A 177 3.55 -0.80 2.96
C ASN A 177 2.71 -1.98 3.46
N GLY A 178 2.35 -2.90 2.57
CA GLY A 178 1.72 -4.14 2.98
C GLY A 178 1.11 -4.95 1.86
N LYS A 179 0.12 -5.78 2.20
CA LYS A 179 -0.54 -6.73 1.28
C LYS A 179 -1.94 -6.25 0.92
N ALA A 180 -2.16 -6.01 -0.37
CA ALA A 180 -3.45 -5.65 -0.93
C ALA A 180 -4.27 -6.88 -1.34
N ARG A 181 -5.60 -6.76 -1.21
CA ARG A 181 -6.57 -7.63 -1.88
C ARG A 181 -7.75 -6.83 -2.42
N ILE A 182 -8.22 -7.22 -3.61
CA ILE A 182 -9.37 -6.62 -4.29
C ILE A 182 -10.65 -7.21 -3.66
N VAL A 183 -11.63 -6.35 -3.38
CA VAL A 183 -12.91 -6.73 -2.76
C VAL A 183 -14.03 -5.99 -3.49
N GLU A 184 -15.06 -6.69 -3.97
CA GLU A 184 -16.19 -6.02 -4.62
C GLU A 184 -17.00 -5.20 -3.60
N ASP A 185 -17.59 -4.08 -4.05
CA ASP A 185 -18.25 -3.10 -3.17
C ASP A 185 -19.35 -3.71 -2.26
N PRO A 186 -20.23 -4.62 -2.73
CA PRO A 186 -21.23 -5.27 -1.87
C PRO A 186 -20.62 -6.10 -0.73
N ASP A 187 -19.52 -6.81 -1.00
CA ASP A 187 -18.89 -7.72 -0.04
C ASP A 187 -18.21 -6.95 1.09
N LEU A 188 -17.52 -5.85 0.76
CA LEU A 188 -16.88 -5.03 1.79
C LEU A 188 -17.93 -4.28 2.64
N ARG A 189 -19.02 -3.79 2.03
CA ARG A 189 -20.12 -3.12 2.75
C ARG A 189 -20.89 -4.05 3.69
N ALA A 190 -20.95 -5.35 3.39
CA ALA A 190 -21.58 -6.32 4.29
C ALA A 190 -20.86 -6.42 5.65
N ILE A 191 -19.57 -6.07 5.70
CA ILE A 191 -18.72 -6.07 6.90
C ILE A 191 -18.56 -4.65 7.46
N HIS A 192 -18.36 -3.66 6.58
CA HIS A 192 -18.18 -2.24 6.91
C HIS A 192 -19.34 -1.39 6.35
N PRO A 193 -20.54 -1.43 6.95
CA PRO A 193 -21.72 -0.73 6.43
C PRO A 193 -21.62 0.81 6.51
N ALA A 194 -20.61 1.33 7.20
CA ALA A 194 -20.35 2.77 7.35
C ALA A 194 -19.54 3.40 6.19
N LEU A 195 -19.03 2.59 5.25
CA LEU A 195 -18.25 3.09 4.10
C LEU A 195 -19.07 4.09 3.26
N PRO A 196 -18.49 5.20 2.76
CA PRO A 196 -19.21 6.13 1.90
C PRO A 196 -19.75 5.46 0.62
N SER A 197 -21.03 5.71 0.32
CA SER A 197 -21.69 5.19 -0.89
C SER A 197 -21.41 6.03 -2.15
N GLU A 198 -21.00 7.29 -1.97
CA GLU A 198 -20.73 8.24 -3.04
C GLU A 198 -19.54 9.13 -2.63
N PHE A 199 -18.61 9.34 -3.57
CA PHE A 199 -17.52 10.29 -3.46
C PHE A 199 -17.71 11.45 -4.45
N GLU A 200 -16.92 12.53 -4.28
CA GLU A 200 -17.01 13.77 -5.06
C GLU A 200 -17.37 13.54 -6.55
N ARG A 201 -18.45 14.21 -7.00
CA ARG A 201 -18.99 14.21 -8.37
C ARG A 201 -19.73 12.93 -8.78
N GLY A 202 -20.47 12.27 -7.87
CA GLY A 202 -21.26 11.08 -8.22
C GLY A 202 -20.41 9.85 -8.50
N ARG A 203 -19.18 9.79 -7.98
CA ARG A 203 -18.29 8.65 -8.18
C ARG A 203 -18.66 7.56 -7.16
N ILE A 204 -19.27 6.49 -7.65
CA ILE A 204 -19.59 5.29 -6.88
C ILE A 204 -18.43 4.29 -7.06
N PRO A 205 -17.90 3.68 -5.99
CA PRO A 205 -16.92 2.61 -6.10
C PRO A 205 -17.51 1.41 -6.87
N GLU A 206 -16.76 0.84 -7.81
CA GLU A 206 -17.10 -0.47 -8.37
C GLU A 206 -16.59 -1.58 -7.44
N ARG A 207 -15.42 -1.37 -6.85
CA ARG A 207 -14.73 -2.27 -5.92
C ARG A 207 -13.80 -1.47 -5.01
N TRP A 208 -13.19 -2.14 -4.06
CA TRP A 208 -12.21 -1.59 -3.13
C TRP A 208 -10.91 -2.38 -3.22
N VAL A 209 -9.80 -1.71 -2.97
CA VAL A 209 -8.56 -2.39 -2.61
C VAL A 209 -8.37 -2.20 -1.11
N VAL A 210 -8.27 -3.31 -0.40
CA VAL A 210 -8.01 -3.31 1.05
C VAL A 210 -6.59 -3.78 1.29
N VAL A 211 -5.84 -2.99 2.03
CA VAL A 211 -4.42 -3.18 2.34
C VAL A 211 -4.29 -3.54 3.80
N GLN A 212 -3.80 -4.76 4.07
CA GLN A 212 -3.25 -5.13 5.37
C GLN A 212 -1.89 -4.47 5.53
N VAL A 213 -1.75 -3.62 6.55
CA VAL A 213 -0.52 -2.90 6.89
C VAL A 213 0.52 -3.89 7.41
N GLU A 214 1.71 -3.88 6.80
CA GLU A 214 2.90 -4.57 7.28
C GLU A 214 3.94 -3.59 7.84
N GLU A 215 4.05 -2.39 7.26
CA GLU A 215 4.88 -1.30 7.77
C GLU A 215 4.16 0.05 7.61
N ALA A 216 4.22 0.91 8.63
CA ALA A 216 3.77 2.30 8.59
C ALA A 216 4.83 3.21 9.21
N TYR A 217 5.29 4.23 8.47
CA TYR A 217 6.39 5.10 8.92
C TYR A 217 6.39 6.49 8.28
N ILE A 218 7.12 7.41 8.91
CA ILE A 218 7.15 8.83 8.55
C ILE A 218 7.96 9.12 7.27
N HIS A 219 7.40 9.94 6.37
CA HIS A 219 8.18 10.66 5.37
C HIS A 219 8.53 12.05 5.91
N CYS A 220 9.81 12.27 6.23
CA CYS A 220 10.23 13.48 6.95
C CYS A 220 10.12 14.75 6.09
N ARG A 221 9.82 15.88 6.75
CA ARG A 221 9.54 17.18 6.12
C ARG A 221 10.68 17.81 5.30
N LYS A 222 11.88 17.24 5.38
CA LYS A 222 13.15 17.93 5.06
C LYS A 222 13.22 18.47 3.62
N HIS A 223 12.60 17.78 2.67
CA HIS A 223 12.63 18.12 1.24
C HIS A 223 11.24 18.18 0.60
N ILE A 224 10.16 18.22 1.39
CA ILE A 224 8.80 18.31 0.88
C ILE A 224 8.53 19.78 0.51
N PRO A 225 8.22 20.10 -0.77
CA PRO A 225 7.92 21.48 -1.16
C PRO A 225 6.58 21.91 -0.55
N ARG A 226 6.49 23.17 -0.13
CA ARG A 226 5.20 23.76 0.24
C ARG A 226 4.40 24.05 -1.02
N MET A 227 3.15 23.60 -1.06
CA MET A 227 2.19 23.93 -2.11
C MET A 227 1.08 24.84 -1.57
N GLU A 228 0.51 25.66 -2.45
CA GLU A 228 -0.66 26.49 -2.16
C GLU A 228 -1.89 25.90 -2.88
N PRO A 229 -2.99 25.59 -2.18
CA PRO A 229 -4.24 25.18 -2.81
C PRO A 229 -4.80 26.27 -3.71
N VAL A 230 -4.72 26.07 -5.03
CA VAL A 230 -5.37 26.95 -6.02
C VAL A 230 -6.83 26.58 -6.19
N SER A 231 -7.66 27.56 -6.58
CA SER A 231 -9.10 27.35 -6.80
C SER A 231 -9.37 26.18 -7.75
N ARG A 232 -10.29 25.29 -7.35
CA ARG A 232 -10.82 24.22 -8.21
C ARG A 232 -11.66 24.77 -9.37
N GLN A 233 -12.11 26.04 -9.32
CA GLN A 233 -12.59 26.76 -10.51
C GLN A 233 -11.40 27.11 -11.41
N ARG A 234 -11.00 26.15 -12.25
CA ARG A 234 -10.11 26.43 -13.37
C ARG A 234 -10.91 27.22 -14.41
N SER A 235 -10.52 28.47 -14.65
CA SER A 235 -10.82 29.09 -15.93
C SER A 235 -10.15 28.23 -16.99
N TRP A 236 -10.94 27.46 -17.74
CA TRP A 236 -10.45 26.46 -18.70
C TRP A 236 -9.84 27.09 -19.97
N GLY A 237 -9.40 28.35 -19.89
CA GLY A 237 -8.92 29.21 -20.98
C GLY A 237 -8.15 28.44 -22.04
N THR A 238 -8.65 28.53 -23.27
CA THR A 238 -8.41 27.67 -24.44
C THR A 238 -9.06 26.28 -24.37
N ASP A 239 -9.98 26.03 -25.30
CA ASP A 239 -10.56 24.70 -25.64
C ASP A 239 -9.54 23.76 -26.32
N ASP A 240 -8.25 23.91 -25.99
CA ASP A 240 -7.17 23.12 -26.56
C ASP A 240 -7.14 21.72 -25.92
N ASN A 241 -7.86 20.80 -26.56
CA ASN A 241 -7.89 19.38 -26.20
C ASN A 241 -6.48 18.74 -26.16
N LYS A 242 -5.49 19.29 -26.88
CA LYS A 242 -4.11 18.78 -26.85
C LYS A 242 -3.45 18.97 -25.48
N ARG A 243 -3.85 19.98 -24.71
CA ARG A 243 -3.32 20.25 -23.36
C ARG A 243 -4.05 19.49 -22.25
N LYS A 244 -5.11 18.74 -22.57
CA LYS A 244 -6.06 18.19 -21.58
C LYS A 244 -6.37 16.70 -21.75
N GLY A 245 -6.22 16.15 -22.96
CA GLY A 245 -6.46 14.72 -23.22
C GLY A 245 -5.25 13.84 -22.87
N GLY A 246 -5.48 12.52 -22.84
CA GLY A 246 -4.42 11.49 -22.67
C GLY A 246 -3.39 11.40 -23.79
N ASP A 247 -3.30 12.42 -24.64
CA ASP A 247 -2.34 12.58 -25.73
C ASP A 247 -1.50 13.86 -25.54
N TYR A 248 -1.40 14.36 -24.30
CA TYR A 248 -0.61 15.54 -23.93
C TYR A 248 0.84 15.45 -24.42
N PHE A 249 1.42 14.24 -24.39
CA PHE A 249 2.78 13.95 -24.86
C PHE A 249 2.87 13.65 -26.38
N ALA A 250 1.80 13.91 -27.15
CA ALA A 250 1.72 13.63 -28.59
C ALA A 250 2.11 12.19 -28.96
N ALA A 251 1.61 11.24 -28.17
CA ALA A 251 1.90 9.82 -28.32
C ALA A 251 1.11 9.15 -29.46
N LYS A 252 -0.01 9.74 -29.91
CA LYS A 252 -0.76 9.24 -31.08
C LYS A 252 0.06 9.42 -32.35
N GLY A 253 0.13 8.36 -33.16
CA GLY A 253 0.91 8.33 -34.40
C GLY A 253 2.40 8.02 -34.21
N THR A 254 2.92 7.97 -32.97
CA THR A 254 4.25 7.41 -32.71
C THR A 254 4.24 5.90 -33.00
N PRO A 255 5.21 5.35 -33.77
CA PRO A 255 5.31 3.92 -34.01
C PRO A 255 5.38 3.11 -32.71
N ARG A 256 4.81 1.90 -32.72
CA ARG A 256 4.84 0.97 -31.57
C ARG A 256 5.57 -0.32 -31.94
N PRO A 257 6.48 -0.82 -31.10
CA PRO A 257 7.16 -2.09 -31.37
C PRO A 257 6.16 -3.27 -31.44
N TRP A 258 5.08 -3.24 -30.64
CA TRP A 258 4.02 -4.25 -30.65
C TRP A 258 3.04 -4.16 -31.85
N HIS A 259 3.14 -3.13 -32.70
CA HIS A 259 2.41 -3.12 -33.98
C HIS A 259 3.23 -3.69 -35.14
N ALA A 260 4.57 -3.75 -35.02
CA ALA A 260 5.44 -4.33 -36.03
C ALA A 260 5.42 -5.87 -36.08
N GLN A 261 4.84 -6.52 -35.07
CA GLN A 261 4.74 -7.99 -34.99
C GLN A 261 3.48 -8.56 -35.69
N ASN A 262 2.61 -7.71 -36.21
CA ASN A 262 1.34 -8.07 -36.87
C ASN A 262 1.30 -7.62 -38.35
N ALA A 263 2.46 -7.50 -39.01
CA ALA A 263 2.64 -7.04 -40.38
C ALA A 263 3.49 -8.01 -41.20
#